data_AF-A0A5N5I214-F1
#
_entry.id   AF-A0A5N5I214-F1
#
_cell.length_a   1.000
_cell.length_b   1.000
_cell.length_c   1.000
_cell.angle_alpha   90.00
_cell.angle_beta   90.00
_cell.angle_gamma   90.00
#
_symmetry.space_group_name_H-M   'P 1'
#
loop_
_entity.id
_entity.type
_entity.pdbx_description
1 polymer ?
#
loop_
_entity_poly.entity_id
_entity_poly.type
_entity_poly.pdbx_seq_one_letter_code
_entity_poly.pdbx_strand_id
1 'polypeptide(L)' 'MQAGKQGFQDLGASSLHSAHDPIKSSVLRLEVRTGAAQVEGGVHDLVSYKKKSF' A
#
# COMPACT_ATOMS: atom_id res chain seq x y z
N MET A 1 3.16 -3.30 15.19
CA MET A 1 3.94 -4.04 14.16
C MET A 1 3.07 -4.88 13.19
N GLN A 2 1.76 -5.05 13.42
CA GLN A 2 0.89 -5.88 12.55
C GLN A 2 0.70 -5.32 11.13
N ALA A 3 0.64 -3.99 10.97
CA ALA A 3 0.44 -3.35 9.66
C ALA A 3 1.48 -3.77 8.61
N GLY A 4 2.74 -3.98 9.02
CA GLY A 4 3.77 -4.47 8.11
C GLY A 4 3.50 -5.89 7.59
N LYS A 5 3.02 -6.79 8.45
CA LYS A 5 2.65 -8.16 8.05
C LYS A 5 1.45 -8.16 7.10
N GLN A 6 0.44 -7.36 7.40
CA GLN A 6 -0.74 -7.21 6.53
C GLN A 6 -0.34 -6.68 5.15
N GLY A 7 0.52 -5.65 5.10
CA GLY A 7 0.99 -5.10 3.83
C GLY A 7 1.69 -6.13 2.95
N PHE A 8 2.50 -7.02 3.53
CA PHE A 8 3.10 -8.11 2.75
C PHE A 8 2.05 -9.13 2.28
N GLN A 9 1.06 -9.47 3.11
CA GLN A 9 -0.04 -10.34 2.70
C GLN A 9 -0.81 -9.77 1.51
N ASP A 10 -1.14 -8.47 1.53
CA ASP A 10 -1.85 -7.80 0.44
C ASP A 10 -1.02 -7.78 -0.86
N LEU A 11 0.31 -7.74 -0.74
CA LEU A 11 1.25 -7.89 -1.86
C LEU A 11 1.42 -9.36 -2.32
N GLY A 12 0.82 -10.33 -1.62
CA GLY A 12 1.00 -11.76 -1.91
C GLY A 12 2.35 -12.34 -1.45
N ALA A 13 3.05 -11.67 -0.53
CA ALA A 13 4.34 -12.08 0.01
C ALA A 13 4.24 -12.42 1.50
N SER A 14 4.99 -13.42 1.95
CA SER A 14 5.03 -13.83 3.37
C SER A 14 6.02 -13.02 4.21
N SER A 15 6.93 -12.29 3.57
CA SER A 15 8.02 -11.57 4.20
C SER A 15 8.63 -10.55 3.23
N LEU A 16 9.49 -9.68 3.75
CA LEU A 16 10.32 -8.82 2.92
C LEU A 16 11.19 -9.63 1.96
N HIS A 17 11.81 -10.72 2.44
CA HIS A 17 12.72 -11.52 1.63
C HIS A 17 12.01 -12.17 0.44
N SER A 18 10.82 -12.74 0.67
CA SER A 18 10.01 -13.36 -0.37
C SER A 18 9.37 -12.38 -1.35
N ALA A 19 9.33 -11.07 -1.05
CA ALA A 19 8.83 -10.05 -1.97
C ALA A 19 9.85 -9.67 -3.07
N HIS A 20 11.14 -9.91 -2.88
CA HIS A 20 12.17 -9.48 -3.84
C HIS A 20 12.08 -10.20 -5.19
N ASP A 21 11.81 -11.51 -5.20
CA ASP A 21 11.77 -12.29 -6.43
C ASP A 21 10.57 -11.90 -7.31
N PRO A 22 9.34 -11.76 -6.80
CA PRO A 22 8.20 -11.25 -7.58
C PRO A 22 8.44 -9.86 -8.19
N ILE A 23 9.16 -8.97 -7.49
CA ILE A 23 9.53 -7.65 -8.02
C ILE A 23 10.50 -7.78 -9.19
N LYS A 24 11.61 -8.51 -9.00
CA LYS A 24 12.66 -8.65 -10.03
C LYS A 24 12.16 -9.42 -11.26
N SER A 25 11.29 -10.39 -11.05
CA SER A 25 10.66 -11.18 -12.13
C SER A 25 9.49 -10.48 -12.81
N SER A 26 9.12 -9.27 -12.39
CA SER A 26 7.97 -8.50 -12.91
C SER A 26 6.61 -9.19 -12.73
N VAL A 27 6.52 -10.19 -11.84
CA VAL A 27 5.25 -10.81 -11.42
C VAL A 27 4.46 -9.83 -10.55
N LEU A 28 5.14 -9.16 -9.62
CA LEU A 28 4.56 -8.07 -8.86
C LEU A 28 4.56 -6.79 -9.72
N ARG A 29 3.38 -6.22 -9.92
CA ARG A 29 3.19 -5.03 -10.75
C ARG A 29 3.02 -3.78 -9.89
N LEU A 30 3.55 -2.67 -10.38
CA LEU A 30 3.46 -1.36 -9.75
C LEU A 30 2.79 -0.38 -10.71
N GLU A 31 2.15 0.63 -10.13
CA GLU A 31 1.50 1.71 -10.88
C GLU A 31 1.96 3.07 -10.36
N VAL A 32 2.27 3.98 -11.29
CA VAL A 32 2.59 5.36 -10.94
C VAL A 32 1.29 6.13 -10.71
N ARG A 33 1.20 6.82 -9.56
CA ARG A 33 0.04 7.66 -9.23
C ARG A 33 0.32 9.11 -9.55
N THR A 34 -0.58 9.75 -10.30
CA THR A 34 -0.57 11.20 -10.53
C THR A 34 -0.80 11.96 -9.22
N GLY A 35 -0.49 13.26 -9.21
CA GLY A 35 -0.75 14.11 -8.03
C GLY A 35 -2.20 14.07 -7.58
N ALA A 36 -3.14 14.15 -8.53
CA ALA A 36 -4.58 14.00 -8.24
C ALA A 36 -4.88 12.62 -7.64
N ALA A 37 -4.39 11.53 -8.22
CA ALA A 37 -4.64 10.18 -7.70
C ALA A 37 -4.08 9.96 -6.29
N GLN A 38 -3.04 10.69 -5.87
CA GLN A 38 -2.53 10.64 -4.49
C GLN A 38 -3.46 11.37 -3.51
N VAL A 39 -4.01 12.52 -3.91
CA VAL A 39 -5.02 13.25 -3.12
C VAL A 39 -6.27 12.38 -2.92
N GLU A 40 -6.79 11.81 -4.00
CA GLU A 40 -7.93 10.87 -3.97
C GLU A 40 -7.62 9.57 -3.21
N GLY A 41 -6.35 9.17 -3.12
CA GLY A 41 -5.95 7.98 -2.37
C GLY A 41 -6.02 8.13 -0.85
N GLY A 42 -6.08 9.37 -0.37
CA GLY A 42 -6.21 9.68 1.05
C GLY A 42 -7.67 9.75 1.51
N VAL A 43 -7.90 10.40 2.64
CA VAL A 43 -9.26 10.81 3.03
C VAL A 43 -9.53 12.15 2.37
N HIS A 44 -10.57 12.22 1.54
CA HIS A 44 -11.00 13.42 0.83
C HIS A 44 -12.53 13.58 0.87
N ASP A 45 -13.03 14.77 0.53
CA ASP A 45 -14.47 15.12 0.41
C ASP A 45 -15.36 14.88 1.65
N LEU A 46 -14.90 15.30 2.83
CA LEU A 46 -15.67 15.21 4.08
C LEU A 46 -15.79 16.57 4.78
N VAL A 47 -16.97 16.85 5.36
CA VAL A 47 -17.21 18.06 6.19
C VAL A 47 -16.35 18.03 7.46
N SER A 48 -16.15 16.86 8.06
CA SER A 48 -15.15 16.66 9.11
C SER A 48 -14.69 15.20 9.17
N TYR A 49 -13.43 15.00 9.55
CA TYR A 49 -12.83 13.67 9.76
C TYR A 49 -11.80 13.76 10.89
N LYS A 50 -11.79 12.77 11.79
CA LYS A 50 -10.77 12.63 12.82
C LYS A 50 -9.99 11.35 12.59
N LYS A 51 -8.71 11.48 12.22
CA LYS A 51 -7.81 10.34 12.14
C LYS A 51 -7.52 9.83 13.55
N LYS A 52 -7.98 8.63 13.87
CA LYS A 52 -7.56 7.92 15.08
C LYS A 52 -6.48 6.92 14.67
N SER A 53 -5.23 7.23 15.00
CA SER A 53 -4.19 6.21 14.98
C SER A 53 -4.40 5.27 16.16
N PHE A 54 -4.15 3.99 15.93
CA PHE A 54 -4.15 2.93 16.93
C PHE A 54 -3.09 3.18 18.01
#